data_AF-A0A1C5H7T5-F1
#
_entry.id   AF-A0A1C5H7T5-F1
#
_cell.length_a   1.000
_cell.length_b   1.000
_cell.length_c   1.000
_cell.angle_alpha   90.00
_cell.angle_beta   90.00
_cell.angle_gamma   90.00
#
_symmetry.space_group_name_H-M   'P 1'
#
loop_
_entity.id
_entity.type
_entity.pdbx_description
1 polymer ?
#
loop_
_entity_poly.entity_id
_entity_poly.type
_entity_poly.pdbx_seq_one_letter_code
_entity_poly.pdbx_strand_id
1 'polypeptide(L)'
;MTTPPPWPPSGQPSQHPYGPPPQHPYGAPPPGYPPPPPPAPVTKRIPEDQPFVVRPNVAKRGLVMGGVVAVLLVPILCILGVGLLGGTDEQARGSAVAGLLALVGCLLVAIALPIGLQLWLIGSGGPVLALGPAGLWIRTRPTRGQAVWLPWEAVAQISRRRWSLEKMLVVKPYDQRALQNLGTFTALDSGLLSAFYGSGLVATLNFADRPESEILAAVAHYSAGRCRLL
;
A
#
# COMPACT_ATOMS: atom_id res chain seq x y z
N MET A 1 31.52 47.06 -64.11
CA MET A 1 30.60 47.69 -63.14
C MET A 1 29.36 46.81 -63.15
N THR A 2 28.99 46.04 -62.14
CA THR A 2 29.01 46.23 -60.68
C THR A 2 29.15 44.87 -59.99
N THR A 3 30.03 44.79 -59.01
CA THR A 3 30.27 43.65 -58.13
C THR A 3 29.16 43.54 -57.07
N PRO A 4 28.64 42.33 -56.75
CA PRO A 4 27.75 42.14 -55.61
C PRO A 4 28.52 42.28 -54.28
N PRO A 5 27.86 42.81 -53.22
CA PRO A 5 28.48 43.03 -51.91
C PRO A 5 28.75 41.73 -51.12
N PRO A 6 29.68 41.76 -50.15
CA PRO A 6 30.19 40.59 -49.43
C PRO A 6 29.23 40.06 -48.36
N TRP A 7 29.26 38.74 -48.15
CA TRP A 7 28.57 38.01 -47.08
C TRP A 7 29.10 38.39 -45.68
N PRO A 8 28.23 38.49 -44.65
CA PRO A 8 28.68 38.56 -43.26
C PRO A 8 29.10 37.18 -42.71
N PRO A 9 29.97 37.14 -41.68
CA PRO A 9 30.63 35.93 -41.22
C PRO A 9 29.81 35.08 -40.22
N SER A 10 30.18 33.80 -40.19
CA SER A 10 29.84 32.71 -39.27
C SER A 10 29.23 33.06 -37.90
N GLY A 11 28.01 32.59 -37.67
CA GLY A 11 27.50 32.28 -36.32
C GLY A 11 27.54 30.77 -36.10
N GLN A 12 28.35 30.31 -35.14
CA GLN A 12 28.34 28.92 -34.66
C GLN A 12 26.94 28.54 -34.17
N PRO A 13 26.45 27.31 -34.40
CA PRO A 13 25.41 26.77 -33.53
C PRO A 13 26.02 26.54 -32.15
N SER A 14 25.67 27.39 -31.20
CA SER A 14 25.86 27.13 -29.78
C SER A 14 25.17 25.82 -29.43
N GLN A 15 25.96 24.79 -29.18
CA GLN A 15 25.53 23.54 -28.57
C GLN A 15 24.95 23.88 -27.19
N HIS A 16 23.62 23.97 -27.10
CA HIS A 16 22.95 23.99 -25.81
C HIS A 16 22.98 22.57 -25.23
N PRO A 17 23.38 22.40 -23.96
CA PRO A 17 23.37 21.11 -23.28
C PRO A 17 21.93 20.58 -23.25
N TYR A 18 21.78 19.27 -23.48
CA TYR A 18 20.54 18.53 -23.28
C TYR A 18 20.01 18.74 -21.85
N GLY A 19 19.21 19.78 -21.67
CA GLY A 19 18.25 19.86 -20.57
C GLY A 19 17.06 18.98 -20.90
N PRO A 20 16.45 18.29 -19.91
CA PRO A 20 15.17 17.61 -20.12
C PRO A 20 14.14 18.60 -20.68
N PRO A 21 13.27 18.18 -21.63
CA PRO A 21 12.32 19.08 -22.26
C PRO A 21 11.43 19.72 -21.19
N PRO A 22 11.17 21.05 -21.27
CA PRO A 22 10.22 21.70 -20.39
C PRO A 22 8.86 21.01 -20.56
N GLN A 23 8.33 20.50 -19.44
CA GLN A 23 6.97 19.97 -19.41
C GLN A 23 6.03 21.08 -19.85
N HIS A 24 5.38 20.90 -21.00
CA HIS A 24 4.34 21.79 -21.48
C HIS A 24 3.28 21.92 -20.38
N PRO A 25 2.93 23.16 -19.96
CA PRO A 25 1.74 23.37 -19.15
C PRO A 25 0.56 22.86 -19.97
N TYR A 26 -0.19 21.93 -19.37
CA TYR A 26 -1.42 21.39 -19.92
C TYR A 26 -2.24 22.50 -20.57
N GLY A 27 -2.57 22.32 -21.85
CA GLY A 27 -3.36 23.25 -22.63
C GLY A 27 -4.65 23.64 -21.92
N ALA A 28 -5.04 24.90 -22.06
CA ALA A 28 -6.30 25.40 -21.54
C ALA A 28 -7.46 24.48 -22.01
N PRO A 29 -8.36 24.07 -21.10
CA PRO A 29 -9.50 23.26 -21.49
C PRO A 29 -10.38 24.00 -22.50
N PRO A 30 -11.00 23.28 -23.45
CA PRO A 30 -11.87 23.88 -24.46
C PRO A 30 -13.02 24.67 -23.80
N PRO A 31 -13.41 25.84 -24.37
CA PRO A 31 -14.44 26.69 -23.78
C PRO A 31 -15.76 25.93 -23.64
N GLY A 32 -16.29 25.83 -22.41
CA GLY A 32 -17.59 25.20 -22.12
C GLY A 32 -17.53 23.94 -21.26
N TYR A 33 -16.33 23.40 -20.96
CA TYR A 33 -16.20 22.36 -19.95
C TYR A 33 -16.09 22.97 -18.55
N PRO A 34 -16.85 22.47 -17.56
CA PRO A 34 -16.60 22.83 -16.17
C PRO A 34 -15.15 22.49 -15.81
N PRO A 35 -14.47 23.33 -15.03
CA PRO A 35 -13.10 23.07 -14.62
C PRO A 35 -13.03 21.70 -13.91
N PRO A 36 -11.97 20.91 -14.15
CA PRO A 36 -11.79 19.65 -13.44
C PRO A 36 -11.79 19.94 -11.92
N PRO A 37 -12.48 19.12 -11.10
CA PRO A 37 -12.49 19.34 -9.67
C PRO A 37 -11.06 19.29 -9.13
N PRO A 38 -10.77 20.09 -8.08
CA PRO A 38 -9.46 20.07 -7.47
C PRO A 38 -9.12 18.65 -6.99
N PRO A 39 -7.88 18.18 -7.23
CA PRO A 39 -7.47 16.86 -6.79
C PRO A 39 -7.61 16.72 -5.27
N ALA A 40 -7.97 15.51 -4.83
CA ALA A 40 -8.00 15.20 -3.41
C ALA A 40 -6.60 15.46 -2.80
N PRO A 41 -6.50 16.22 -1.69
CA PRO A 41 -5.27 16.38 -0.94
C PRO A 41 -4.64 15.03 -0.60
N VAL A 42 -3.36 14.89 -0.96
CA VAL A 42 -2.57 13.71 -0.64
C VAL A 42 -1.41 14.05 0.27
N THR A 43 -1.14 13.16 1.22
CA THR A 43 0.02 13.26 2.11
C THR A 43 0.74 11.92 2.16
N LYS A 44 2.03 11.94 2.54
CA LYS A 44 2.81 10.70 2.71
C LYS A 44 2.25 9.82 3.83
N ARG A 45 1.68 10.44 4.86
CA ARG A 45 1.23 9.78 6.09
C ARG A 45 -0.05 10.42 6.59
N ILE A 46 -0.99 9.59 7.03
CA ILE A 46 -2.22 10.04 7.65
C ILE A 46 -1.87 10.82 8.93
N PRO A 47 -2.41 12.04 9.13
CA PRO A 47 -2.24 12.80 10.36
C PRO A 47 -2.73 11.99 11.57
N GLU A 48 -1.94 11.96 12.65
CA GLU A 48 -2.26 11.16 13.86
C GLU A 48 -3.18 11.89 14.85
N ASP A 49 -3.39 13.18 14.65
CA ASP A 49 -4.23 14.08 15.46
C ASP A 49 -5.73 13.95 15.16
N GLN A 50 -6.11 13.02 14.30
CA GLN A 50 -7.51 12.79 13.95
C GLN A 50 -8.28 12.14 15.12
N PRO A 51 -9.58 12.44 15.29
CA PRO A 51 -10.39 11.92 16.39
C PRO A 51 -10.45 10.38 16.48
N PHE A 52 -10.42 9.70 15.34
CA PHE A 52 -10.39 8.25 15.28
C PHE A 52 -9.35 7.80 14.27
N VAL A 53 -8.38 6.99 14.71
CA VAL A 53 -7.24 6.54 13.90
C VAL A 53 -7.12 5.03 14.00
N VAL A 54 -6.96 4.38 12.84
CA VAL A 54 -6.76 2.93 12.71
C VAL A 54 -5.34 2.65 12.22
N ARG A 55 -4.63 1.82 12.97
CA ARG A 55 -3.25 1.41 12.67
C ARG A 55 -3.18 -0.08 12.34
N PRO A 56 -2.19 -0.51 11.55
CA PRO A 56 -1.87 -1.93 11.42
C PRO A 56 -1.40 -2.51 12.76
N ASN A 57 -2.07 -3.55 13.24
CA ASN A 57 -1.66 -4.40 14.34
C ASN A 57 -0.64 -5.44 13.84
N VAL A 58 0.64 -5.04 13.90
CA VAL A 58 1.78 -5.86 13.47
C VAL A 58 1.91 -7.11 14.34
N ALA A 59 1.60 -7.02 15.64
CA ALA A 59 1.67 -8.16 16.56
C ALA A 59 0.66 -9.26 16.17
N LYS A 60 -0.60 -8.88 15.93
CA LYS A 60 -1.65 -9.80 15.47
C LYS A 60 -1.27 -10.45 14.14
N ARG A 61 -0.73 -9.66 13.21
CA ARG A 61 -0.29 -10.18 11.90
C ARG A 61 0.90 -11.13 12.03
N GLY A 62 1.89 -10.76 12.84
CA GLY A 62 3.07 -11.59 13.12
C GLY A 62 2.70 -12.90 13.80
N LEU A 63 1.74 -12.89 14.73
CA LEU A 63 1.27 -14.10 15.41
C LEU A 63 0.56 -15.05 14.44
N VAL A 64 -0.29 -14.54 13.53
CA VAL A 64 -0.93 -15.37 12.50
C VAL A 64 0.10 -15.95 11.55
N MET A 65 1.04 -15.14 11.05
CA MET A 65 2.11 -15.61 10.17
C MET A 65 3.01 -16.65 10.86
N GLY A 66 3.41 -16.39 12.10
CA GLY A 66 4.21 -17.31 12.91
C GLY A 66 3.46 -18.63 13.18
N GLY A 67 2.17 -18.55 13.47
CA GLY A 67 1.32 -19.74 13.64
C GLY A 67 1.26 -20.60 12.38
N VAL A 68 1.09 -20.00 11.20
CA VAL A 68 1.10 -20.71 9.92
C VAL A 68 2.45 -21.39 9.67
N VAL A 69 3.56 -20.67 9.90
CA VAL A 69 4.91 -21.23 9.77
C VAL A 69 5.13 -22.40 10.73
N ALA A 70 4.70 -22.26 11.98
CA ALA A 70 4.82 -23.32 12.98
C ALA A 70 4.04 -24.58 12.57
N VAL A 71 2.79 -24.42 12.10
CA VAL A 71 1.97 -25.55 11.63
C VAL A 71 2.64 -26.30 10.48
N LEU A 72 3.36 -25.61 9.59
CA LEU A 72 4.06 -26.23 8.47
C LEU A 72 5.39 -26.88 8.90
N LEU A 73 6.15 -26.26 9.79
CA LEU A 73 7.49 -26.74 10.18
C LEU A 73 7.46 -27.84 11.23
N VAL A 74 6.56 -27.78 12.21
CA VAL A 74 6.46 -28.76 13.30
C VAL A 74 6.39 -30.22 12.80
N PRO A 75 5.51 -30.61 11.86
CA PRO A 75 5.44 -32.00 11.42
C PRO A 75 6.73 -32.47 10.74
N ILE A 76 7.39 -31.60 9.97
CA ILE A 76 8.67 -31.90 9.32
C ILE A 76 9.75 -32.16 10.39
N LEU A 77 9.84 -31.27 11.39
CA LEU A 77 10.77 -31.42 12.50
C LEU A 77 10.50 -32.66 13.34
N CYS A 78 9.23 -33.02 13.55
CA CYS A 78 8.85 -34.25 14.25
C CYS A 78 9.31 -35.51 13.48
N ILE A 79 9.09 -35.58 12.17
CA ILE A 79 9.52 -36.72 11.34
C ILE A 79 11.05 -36.86 11.35
N LEU A 80 11.76 -35.75 11.16
CA LEU A 80 13.23 -35.72 11.19
C LEU A 80 13.78 -36.11 12.57
N GLY A 81 13.14 -35.64 13.64
CA GLY A 81 13.51 -35.99 15.02
C GLY A 81 13.33 -37.48 15.33
N VAL A 82 12.21 -38.08 14.91
CA VAL A 82 11.97 -39.53 15.07
C VAL A 82 13.03 -40.35 14.30
N GLY A 83 13.38 -39.93 13.07
CA GLY A 83 14.41 -40.60 12.27
C GLY A 83 15.79 -40.58 12.92
N LEU A 84 16.17 -39.48 13.57
CA LEU A 84 17.46 -39.34 14.25
C LEU A 84 17.55 -40.16 15.56
N LEU A 85 16.43 -40.33 16.26
CA LEU A 85 16.36 -41.14 17.49
C LEU A 85 16.45 -42.65 17.22
N GLY A 86 16.13 -43.10 16.01
CA GLY A 86 16.18 -44.51 15.61
C GLY A 86 17.56 -45.00 15.13
N GLY A 87 18.55 -44.12 14.96
CA GLY A 87 19.89 -44.50 14.48
C GLY A 87 20.79 -45.08 15.57
N THR A 88 21.50 -46.18 15.26
CA THR A 88 22.36 -46.91 16.20
C THR A 88 23.81 -46.43 16.25
N ASP A 89 24.24 -45.61 15.28
CA ASP A 89 25.63 -45.14 15.16
C ASP A 89 25.76 -43.72 15.74
N GLU A 90 26.44 -43.58 16.89
CA GLU A 90 26.56 -42.31 17.61
C GLU A 90 27.35 -41.24 16.87
N GLN A 91 28.40 -41.62 16.13
CA GLN A 91 29.26 -40.69 15.40
C GLN A 91 28.52 -40.10 14.20
N ALA A 92 27.80 -40.96 13.46
CA ALA A 92 26.93 -40.55 12.37
C ALA A 92 25.75 -39.70 12.89
N ARG A 93 25.20 -40.04 14.06
CA ARG A 93 24.12 -39.28 14.69
C ARG A 93 24.56 -37.86 15.07
N GLY A 94 25.75 -37.68 15.65
CA GLY A 94 26.27 -36.37 16.05
C GLY A 94 26.42 -35.40 14.87
N SER A 95 27.03 -35.87 13.77
CA SER A 95 27.18 -35.07 12.55
C SER A 95 25.84 -34.80 11.84
N ALA A 96 24.93 -35.77 11.83
CA ALA A 96 23.58 -35.60 11.28
C ALA A 96 22.74 -34.59 12.08
N VAL A 97 22.81 -34.61 13.41
CA VAL A 97 22.13 -33.62 14.28
C VAL A 97 22.68 -32.23 14.03
N ALA A 98 24.00 -32.06 13.99
CA ALA A 98 24.62 -30.76 13.72
C ALA A 98 24.23 -30.21 12.33
N GLY A 99 24.26 -31.07 11.31
CA GLY A 99 23.81 -30.72 9.96
C GLY A 99 22.32 -30.34 9.90
N LEU A 100 21.47 -31.08 10.60
CA LEU A 100 20.04 -30.77 10.69
C LEU A 100 19.81 -29.43 11.39
N LEU A 101 20.47 -29.16 12.53
CA LEU A 101 20.36 -27.89 13.24
C LEU A 101 20.80 -26.71 12.36
N ALA A 102 21.90 -26.87 11.62
CA ALA A 102 22.35 -25.85 10.67
C ALA A 102 21.33 -25.61 9.55
N LEU A 103 20.76 -26.68 8.97
CA LEU A 103 19.73 -26.58 7.93
C LEU A 103 18.46 -25.90 8.46
N VAL A 104 17.96 -26.33 9.62
CA VAL A 104 16.78 -25.75 10.28
C VAL A 104 17.03 -24.28 10.62
N GLY A 105 18.20 -23.95 11.16
CA GLY A 105 18.59 -22.57 11.42
C GLY A 105 18.59 -21.72 10.15
N CYS A 106 19.18 -22.22 9.06
CA CYS A 106 19.19 -21.55 7.76
C CYS A 106 17.76 -21.34 7.22
N LEU A 107 16.92 -22.37 7.29
CA LEU A 107 15.52 -22.30 6.88
C LEU A 107 14.72 -21.29 7.70
N LEU A 108 14.89 -21.28 9.03
CA LEU A 108 14.24 -20.33 9.92
C LEU A 108 14.65 -18.90 9.59
N VAL A 109 15.94 -18.63 9.34
CA VAL A 109 16.41 -17.31 8.91
C VAL A 109 15.82 -16.93 7.56
N ALA A 110 15.83 -17.84 6.60
CA ALA A 110 15.29 -17.62 5.25
C ALA A 110 13.78 -17.31 5.26
N ILE A 111 13.03 -17.81 6.26
CA ILE A 111 11.61 -17.52 6.45
C ILE A 111 11.39 -16.26 7.29
N ALA A 112 12.13 -16.12 8.40
CA ALA A 112 11.95 -15.03 9.35
C ALA A 112 12.35 -13.67 8.76
N LEU A 113 13.38 -13.63 7.92
CA LEU A 113 13.87 -12.39 7.29
C LEU A 113 12.81 -11.71 6.39
N PRO A 114 12.21 -12.40 5.38
CA PRO A 114 11.18 -11.77 4.55
C PRO A 114 9.92 -11.43 5.35
N ILE A 115 9.53 -12.26 6.32
CA ILE A 115 8.37 -11.97 7.19
C ILE A 115 8.65 -10.73 8.05
N GLY A 116 9.82 -10.65 8.69
CA GLY A 116 10.24 -9.52 9.50
C GLY A 116 10.30 -8.23 8.69
N LEU A 117 10.88 -8.28 7.49
CA LEU A 117 10.92 -7.16 6.56
C LEU A 117 9.49 -6.72 6.16
N GLN A 118 8.62 -7.67 5.84
CA GLN A 118 7.23 -7.39 5.49
C GLN A 118 6.49 -6.70 6.66
N LEU A 119 6.61 -7.23 7.88
CA LEU A 119 6.00 -6.65 9.08
C LEU A 119 6.55 -5.25 9.38
N TRP A 120 7.85 -5.05 9.23
CA TRP A 120 8.50 -3.74 9.40
C TRP A 120 7.99 -2.71 8.39
N LEU A 121 7.89 -3.08 7.10
CA LEU A 121 7.34 -2.21 6.07
C LEU A 121 5.87 -1.83 6.35
N ILE A 122 5.10 -2.75 6.93
CA ILE A 122 3.69 -2.49 7.27
C ILE A 122 3.57 -1.55 8.47
N GLY A 123 4.35 -1.79 9.52
CA GLY A 123 4.33 -0.99 10.75
C GLY A 123 4.87 0.42 10.56
N SER A 124 5.94 0.58 9.76
CA SER A 124 6.60 1.87 9.54
C SER A 124 5.75 2.87 8.74
N GLY A 125 4.73 2.41 8.03
CA GLY A 125 3.88 3.27 7.21
C GLY A 125 2.93 4.21 7.97
N GLY A 126 2.66 3.94 9.25
CA GLY A 126 1.69 4.70 10.04
C GLY A 126 0.23 4.27 9.79
N PRO A 127 -0.76 5.13 10.12
CA PRO A 127 -2.17 4.76 10.05
C PRO A 127 -2.64 4.39 8.63
N VAL A 128 -3.71 3.60 8.56
CA VAL A 128 -4.34 3.16 7.30
C VAL A 128 -5.69 3.80 7.06
N LEU A 129 -6.36 4.22 8.13
CA LEU A 129 -7.62 4.96 8.09
C LEU A 129 -7.62 5.95 9.25
N ALA A 130 -8.13 7.15 9.00
CA ALA A 130 -8.53 8.05 10.07
C ALA A 130 -9.84 8.74 9.73
N LEU A 131 -10.67 9.01 10.75
CA LEU A 131 -12.01 9.55 10.62
C LEU A 131 -12.13 10.78 11.52
N GLY A 132 -12.84 11.79 11.03
CA GLY A 132 -13.22 12.95 11.80
C GLY A 132 -14.49 13.61 11.26
N PRO A 133 -15.00 14.66 11.92
CA PRO A 133 -16.23 15.35 11.52
C PRO A 133 -16.17 15.93 10.10
N ALA A 134 -14.98 16.34 9.64
CA ALA A 134 -14.79 16.96 8.32
C ALA A 134 -14.67 15.94 7.17
N GLY A 135 -14.23 14.71 7.46
CA GLY A 135 -13.96 13.72 6.41
C GLY A 135 -13.20 12.50 6.91
N LEU A 136 -12.62 11.78 5.96
CA LEU A 136 -11.77 10.63 6.24
C LEU A 136 -10.44 10.73 5.50
N TRP A 137 -9.41 10.15 6.12
CA TRP A 137 -8.16 9.83 5.48
C TRP A 137 -8.09 8.33 5.24
N ILE A 138 -7.71 7.91 4.03
CA ILE A 138 -7.56 6.50 3.69
C ILE A 138 -6.24 6.26 2.96
N ARG A 139 -5.60 5.13 3.26
CA ARG A 139 -4.34 4.72 2.63
C ARG A 139 -4.46 3.29 2.13
N THR A 140 -4.34 3.13 0.80
CA THR A 140 -4.64 1.87 0.12
C THR A 140 -3.70 0.72 0.49
N ARG A 141 -2.42 1.03 0.74
CA ARG A 141 -1.39 0.05 1.16
C ARG A 141 -0.53 0.60 2.29
N PRO A 142 -0.27 -0.19 3.35
CA PRO A 142 0.58 0.22 4.47
C PRO A 142 2.02 0.54 4.10
N THR A 143 2.56 -0.02 3.01
CA THR A 143 4.00 0.00 2.74
C THR A 143 4.43 1.12 1.80
N ARG A 144 3.57 1.57 0.86
CA ARG A 144 3.94 2.53 -0.21
C ARG A 144 2.81 3.42 -0.74
N GLY A 145 1.61 3.36 -0.16
CA GLY A 145 0.48 4.19 -0.61
C GLY A 145 0.55 5.62 -0.06
N GLN A 146 0.14 6.61 -0.86
CA GLN A 146 -0.18 7.94 -0.35
C GLN A 146 -1.48 7.87 0.46
N ALA A 147 -1.56 8.68 1.52
CA ALA A 147 -2.79 8.93 2.23
C ALA A 147 -3.62 9.95 1.45
N VAL A 148 -4.90 9.65 1.28
CA VAL A 148 -5.85 10.50 0.54
C VAL A 148 -6.86 11.05 1.52
N TRP A 149 -7.05 12.37 1.52
CA TRP A 149 -8.14 13.00 2.25
C TRP A 149 -9.39 13.07 1.39
N LEU A 150 -10.52 12.66 1.94
CA LEU A 150 -11.82 12.77 1.32
C LEU A 150 -12.78 13.46 2.31
N PRO A 151 -13.37 14.61 1.95
CA PRO A 151 -14.50 15.15 2.69
C PRO A 151 -15.70 14.21 2.53
N TRP A 152 -16.60 14.17 3.52
CA TRP A 152 -17.74 13.25 3.50
C TRP A 152 -18.64 13.47 2.29
N GLU A 153 -18.73 14.70 1.82
CA GLU A 153 -19.50 15.14 0.66
C GLU A 153 -18.93 14.58 -0.65
N ALA A 154 -17.64 14.22 -0.68
CA ALA A 154 -17.01 13.57 -1.82
C ALA A 154 -17.17 12.05 -1.81
N VAL A 155 -17.67 11.46 -0.71
CA VAL A 155 -17.82 10.01 -0.56
C VAL A 155 -19.23 9.58 -0.96
N ALA A 156 -19.34 8.86 -2.08
CA ALA A 156 -20.62 8.33 -2.53
C ALA A 156 -21.07 7.16 -1.65
N GLN A 157 -20.14 6.26 -1.36
CA GLN A 157 -20.47 5.02 -0.70
C GLN A 157 -19.27 4.47 0.05
N ILE A 158 -19.52 3.92 1.24
CA ILE A 158 -18.59 3.05 1.95
C ILE A 158 -19.22 1.67 2.01
N SER A 159 -18.45 0.66 1.65
CA SER A 159 -18.90 -0.73 1.73
C SER A 159 -17.89 -1.61 2.43
N ARG A 160 -18.38 -2.60 3.16
CA ARG A 160 -17.55 -3.70 3.64
C ARG A 160 -17.44 -4.76 2.56
N ARG A 161 -16.22 -5.14 2.22
CA ARG A 161 -15.94 -6.31 1.37
C ARG A 161 -15.02 -7.30 2.07
N ARG A 162 -15.16 -8.56 1.68
CA ARG A 162 -14.22 -9.63 2.02
C ARG A 162 -13.57 -10.10 0.73
N TRP A 163 -12.24 -10.11 0.69
CA TRP A 163 -11.48 -10.71 -0.38
C TRP A 163 -10.59 -11.83 0.17
N SER A 164 -10.82 -13.05 -0.31
CA SER A 164 -10.26 -14.27 0.30
C SER A 164 -10.52 -14.28 1.81
N LEU A 165 -9.47 -14.27 2.64
CA LEU A 165 -9.57 -14.17 4.09
C LEU A 165 -9.52 -12.72 4.60
N GLU A 166 -9.22 -11.73 3.76
CA GLU A 166 -9.06 -10.32 4.14
C GLU A 166 -10.37 -9.55 4.13
N LYS A 167 -10.73 -8.94 5.28
CA LYS A 167 -11.80 -7.94 5.34
C LYS A 167 -11.26 -6.57 5.02
N MET A 168 -12.02 -5.81 4.24
CA MET A 168 -11.65 -4.52 3.69
C MET A 168 -12.80 -3.52 3.79
N LEU A 169 -12.46 -2.27 4.06
CA LEU A 169 -13.35 -1.12 3.92
C LEU A 169 -13.07 -0.47 2.57
N VAL A 170 -14.09 -0.41 1.70
CA VAL A 170 -13.99 0.18 0.37
C VAL A 170 -14.72 1.50 0.37
N VAL A 171 -14.00 2.58 0.07
CA VAL A 171 -14.51 3.95 -0.03
C VAL A 171 -14.60 4.32 -1.51
N LYS A 172 -15.81 4.54 -1.99
CA LYS A 172 -16.08 4.97 -3.37
C LYS A 172 -16.40 6.47 -3.38
N PRO A 173 -15.59 7.32 -4.04
CA PRO A 173 -15.91 8.72 -4.21
C PRO A 173 -17.00 8.94 -5.28
N TYR A 174 -17.67 10.09 -5.25
CA TYR A 174 -18.62 10.50 -6.29
C TYR A 174 -17.92 10.73 -7.63
N ASP A 175 -16.77 11.40 -7.61
CA ASP A 175 -15.95 11.61 -8.81
C ASP A 175 -14.67 10.76 -8.74
N GLN A 176 -14.54 9.81 -9.66
CA GLN A 176 -13.33 9.00 -9.79
C GLN A 176 -12.13 9.80 -10.32
N ARG A 177 -12.35 10.95 -10.97
CA ARG A 177 -11.27 11.82 -11.47
C ARG A 177 -10.47 12.44 -10.33
N ALA A 178 -11.10 12.62 -9.16
CA ALA A 178 -10.40 13.04 -7.94
C ALA A 178 -9.29 12.05 -7.51
N LEU A 179 -9.33 10.80 -8.01
CA LEU A 179 -8.33 9.75 -7.76
C LEU A 179 -7.24 9.66 -8.84
N GLN A 180 -7.31 10.42 -9.93
CA GLN A 180 -6.37 10.30 -11.06
C GLN A 180 -4.97 10.88 -10.76
N ASN A 181 -4.84 11.71 -9.72
CA ASN A 181 -3.58 12.32 -9.30
C ASN A 181 -2.92 11.62 -8.10
N LEU A 182 -3.41 10.43 -7.73
CA LEU A 182 -2.74 9.59 -6.76
C LEU A 182 -1.49 9.03 -7.46
N GLY A 183 -0.27 9.33 -6.97
CA GLY A 183 0.98 9.08 -7.72
C GLY A 183 1.09 7.70 -8.36
N THR A 184 1.98 7.52 -9.37
CA THR A 184 2.07 6.33 -10.27
C THR A 184 1.82 4.97 -9.61
N PHE A 185 2.29 4.74 -8.39
CA PHE A 185 2.04 3.51 -7.63
C PHE A 185 0.60 3.35 -7.12
N THR A 186 -0.01 4.44 -6.63
CA THR A 186 -1.41 4.45 -6.21
C THR A 186 -2.35 4.39 -7.40
N ALA A 187 -2.01 5.00 -8.55
CA ALA A 187 -2.78 4.90 -9.79
C ALA A 187 -2.76 3.49 -10.40
N LEU A 188 -1.59 2.84 -10.48
CA LEU A 188 -1.48 1.45 -10.96
C LEU A 188 -2.22 0.48 -10.04
N ASP A 189 -2.08 0.62 -8.72
CA ASP A 189 -2.75 -0.25 -7.75
C ASP A 189 -4.25 0.06 -7.70
N SER A 190 -4.69 1.31 -7.84
CA SER A 190 -6.13 1.65 -7.98
C SER A 190 -6.71 1.14 -9.31
N GLY A 191 -5.90 1.05 -10.38
CA GLY A 191 -6.30 0.47 -11.65
C GLY A 191 -6.42 -1.05 -11.57
N LEU A 192 -5.45 -1.74 -10.96
CA LEU A 192 -5.50 -3.18 -10.70
C LEU A 192 -6.63 -3.48 -9.71
N LEU A 193 -6.74 -2.71 -8.63
CA LEU A 193 -7.80 -2.86 -7.64
C LEU A 193 -9.18 -2.52 -8.22
N SER A 194 -9.28 -1.53 -9.11
CA SER A 194 -10.52 -1.23 -9.83
C SER A 194 -10.89 -2.35 -10.79
N ALA A 195 -9.91 -2.97 -11.45
CA ALA A 195 -10.10 -4.09 -12.37
C ALA A 195 -10.50 -5.39 -11.64
N PHE A 196 -9.98 -5.63 -10.44
CA PHE A 196 -10.25 -6.85 -9.67
C PHE A 196 -11.36 -6.71 -8.59
N TYR A 197 -11.57 -5.51 -8.03
CA TYR A 197 -12.43 -5.27 -6.85
C TYR A 197 -13.51 -4.20 -7.09
N GLY A 198 -13.59 -3.61 -8.27
CA GLY A 198 -14.46 -2.46 -8.54
C GLY A 198 -13.87 -1.13 -8.02
N SER A 199 -14.39 -0.01 -8.51
CA SER A 199 -13.85 1.34 -8.22
C SER A 199 -13.83 1.69 -6.72
N GLY A 200 -12.67 2.06 -6.15
CA GLY A 200 -12.60 2.67 -4.82
C GLY A 200 -11.22 2.63 -4.14
N LEU A 201 -11.07 3.40 -3.06
CA LEU A 201 -9.94 3.35 -2.14
C LEU A 201 -10.20 2.30 -1.06
N VAL A 202 -9.19 1.54 -0.65
CA VAL A 202 -9.38 0.34 0.17
C VAL A 202 -8.51 0.37 1.44
N ALA A 203 -9.09 0.14 2.61
CA ALA A 203 -8.34 -0.05 3.85
C ALA A 203 -8.54 -1.49 4.39
N THR A 204 -7.45 -2.16 4.76
CA THR A 204 -7.52 -3.53 5.31
C THR A 204 -7.90 -3.50 6.80
N LEU A 205 -8.85 -4.35 7.20
CA LEU A 205 -9.43 -4.36 8.55
C LEU A 205 -8.98 -5.54 9.42
N ASN A 206 -8.55 -6.66 8.82
CA ASN A 206 -8.24 -7.89 9.56
C ASN A 206 -7.17 -7.72 10.64
N PHE A 207 -6.15 -6.94 10.30
CA PHE A 207 -5.01 -6.65 11.16
C PHE A 207 -5.04 -5.19 11.59
N ALA A 208 -6.22 -4.60 11.76
CA ALA A 208 -6.34 -3.32 12.44
C ALA A 208 -6.11 -3.48 13.94
N ASP A 209 -5.63 -2.43 14.59
CA ASP A 209 -5.56 -2.28 16.04
C ASP A 209 -6.95 -2.13 16.69
N ARG A 210 -7.91 -1.61 15.92
CA ARG A 210 -9.33 -1.52 16.29
C ARG A 210 -10.16 -2.70 15.73
N PRO A 211 -11.16 -3.20 16.46
CA PRO A 211 -12.10 -4.17 15.94
C PRO A 211 -12.96 -3.55 14.83
N GLU A 212 -13.38 -4.40 13.88
CA GLU A 212 -14.19 -4.00 12.73
C GLU A 212 -15.48 -3.27 13.12
N SER A 213 -16.17 -3.74 14.18
CA SER A 213 -17.41 -3.11 14.66
C SER A 213 -17.19 -1.69 15.15
N GLU A 214 -16.07 -1.41 15.83
CA GLU A 214 -15.70 -0.08 16.29
C GLU A 214 -15.38 0.84 15.10
N ILE A 215 -14.67 0.31 14.09
CA ILE A 215 -14.38 1.06 12.86
C ILE A 215 -15.68 1.42 12.13
N LEU A 216 -16.60 0.46 11.96
CA LEU A 216 -17.88 0.72 11.30
C LEU A 216 -18.77 1.66 12.10
N ALA A 217 -18.78 1.55 13.44
CA ALA A 217 -19.49 2.49 14.31
C ALA A 217 -18.92 3.90 14.20
N ALA A 218 -17.60 4.05 14.16
CA ALA A 218 -16.94 5.35 13.95
C ALA A 218 -17.25 5.93 12.56
N VAL A 219 -17.27 5.09 11.51
CA VAL A 219 -17.69 5.52 10.16
C VAL A 219 -19.13 6.01 10.19
N ALA A 220 -20.06 5.26 10.80
CA ALA A 220 -21.45 5.68 10.93
C ALA A 220 -21.60 7.00 11.72
N HIS A 221 -20.85 7.13 12.81
CA HIS A 221 -20.86 8.32 13.65
C HIS A 221 -20.35 9.57 12.91
N TYR A 222 -19.16 9.52 12.32
CA TYR A 222 -18.55 10.70 11.68
C TYR A 222 -19.15 11.02 10.30
N SER A 223 -19.61 10.02 9.56
CA SER A 223 -20.33 10.28 8.31
C SER A 223 -21.64 11.01 8.55
N ALA A 224 -22.30 10.79 9.69
CA ALA A 224 -23.57 11.42 10.07
C ALA A 224 -24.64 11.31 8.97
N GLY A 225 -24.65 10.18 8.24
CA GLY A 225 -25.60 9.93 7.15
C GLY A 225 -25.28 10.62 5.81
N ARG A 226 -24.14 11.31 5.68
CA ARG A 226 -23.74 11.99 4.42
C ARG A 226 -23.33 11.05 3.30
N CYS A 227 -23.00 9.80 3.61
CA CYS A 227 -22.64 8.79 2.63
C CYS A 227 -23.42 7.49 2.86
N ARG A 228 -23.57 6.69 1.79
CA ARG A 228 -24.25 5.41 1.85
C ARG A 228 -23.34 4.34 2.46
N LEU A 229 -23.81 3.61 3.46
CA LEU A 229 -23.09 2.51 4.10
C LEU A 229 -23.69 1.15 3.68
N LEU A 230 -22.86 0.21 3.20
CA LEU A 230 -23.26 -1.14 2.75
C LEU A 230 -22.42 -2.27 3.36
#